data_AF-A0A2D5JLG5-F1
#
_entry.id   AF-A0A2D5JLG5-F1
#
_cell.length_a   1.000
_cell.length_b   1.000
_cell.length_c   1.000
_cell.angle_alpha   90.00
_cell.angle_beta   90.00
_cell.angle_gamma   90.00
#
_symmetry.space_group_name_H-M   'P 1'
#
loop_
_entity.id
_entity.type
_entity.pdbx_description
1 polymer ?
#
loop_
_entity_poly.entity_id
_entity_poly.type
_entity_poly.pdbx_seq_one_letter_code
_entity_poly.pdbx_strand_id
1 'polypeptide(L)'
;MKNIVFILCTIIATNMVAQDRSIRPQAAPAPEIQLGSTASFVMENGLKVFVVENHKLPKVSLALQFKYHPELEGESVGVSSIAGDLLGTKTSTRSKDQIDASIDYIGANLITSSSGIYASSLKKHLPSLMDLFSDVLINSEFTEEEFAKLITQNISGLANASDSPDAIAANVNSVLNYGTSHTFG
;
A
#
# COMPACT_ATOMS: atom_id res chain seq x y z
N MET A 1 -34.59 48.48 -5.87
CA MET A 1 -33.90 47.18 -6.02
C MET A 1 -33.60 46.44 -4.71
N LYS A 2 -34.12 46.87 -3.55
CA LYS A 2 -33.88 46.19 -2.25
C LYS A 2 -35.03 45.25 -1.84
N ASN A 3 -36.23 45.44 -2.41
CA ASN A 3 -37.44 44.70 -2.03
C ASN A 3 -37.67 43.42 -2.86
N ILE A 4 -36.93 43.22 -3.95
CA ILE A 4 -37.00 41.99 -4.78
C ILE A 4 -36.13 40.87 -4.19
N VAL A 5 -35.04 41.21 -3.51
CA VAL A 5 -34.13 40.23 -2.88
C VAL A 5 -34.77 39.56 -1.66
N PHE A 6 -35.67 40.25 -0.95
CA PHE A 6 -36.32 39.70 0.24
C PHE A 6 -37.39 38.65 -0.08
N ILE A 7 -38.07 38.76 -1.23
CA ILE A 7 -39.12 37.82 -1.65
C ILE A 7 -38.53 36.52 -2.22
N LEU A 8 -37.31 36.55 -2.76
CA LEU A 8 -36.65 35.35 -3.30
C LEU A 8 -36.08 34.44 -2.20
N CYS A 9 -35.72 34.99 -1.03
CA CYS A 9 -35.23 34.19 0.11
C CYS A 9 -36.36 33.48 0.89
N THR A 10 -37.63 33.89 0.76
CA THR A 10 -38.72 33.29 1.56
C THR A 10 -39.27 31.99 0.95
N ILE A 11 -39.00 31.70 -0.32
CA ILE A 11 -39.54 30.52 -1.02
C ILE A 11 -38.71 29.24 -0.74
N ILE A 12 -37.51 29.35 -0.14
CA ILE A 12 -36.65 28.18 0.15
C ILE A 12 -37.00 27.53 1.50
N ALA A 13 -37.91 28.11 2.30
CA ALA A 13 -38.16 27.66 3.68
C ALA A 13 -39.28 26.62 3.86
N THR A 14 -39.93 26.10 2.81
CA THR A 14 -41.03 25.13 2.96
C THR A 14 -40.79 23.85 2.16
N ASN A 15 -39.80 23.07 2.55
CA ASN A 15 -39.77 21.63 2.28
C ASN A 15 -39.38 20.86 3.54
N MET A 16 -39.88 21.26 4.71
CA MET A 16 -40.11 20.31 5.80
C MET A 16 -41.41 19.59 5.51
N VAL A 17 -41.38 18.67 4.53
CA VAL A 17 -42.37 17.59 4.53
C VAL A 17 -42.02 16.77 5.77
N ALA A 18 -42.84 16.87 6.80
CA ALA A 18 -42.81 15.93 7.91
C ALA A 18 -43.03 14.54 7.29
N GLN A 19 -41.94 13.80 7.09
CA GLN A 19 -41.98 12.47 6.52
C GLN A 19 -42.81 11.60 7.48
N ASP A 20 -43.97 11.15 7.00
CA ASP A 20 -44.86 10.28 7.78
C ASP A 20 -44.09 9.04 8.23
N ARG A 21 -43.81 8.96 9.52
CA ARG A 21 -43.00 7.89 10.13
C ARG A 21 -43.77 6.56 10.21
N SER A 22 -45.05 6.56 9.85
CA SER A 22 -45.88 5.36 9.75
C SER A 22 -45.58 4.57 8.48
N ILE A 23 -44.99 5.21 7.47
CA ILE A 23 -44.66 4.59 6.18
C ILE A 23 -43.16 4.40 6.12
N ARG A 24 -42.70 3.14 6.17
CA ARG A 24 -41.29 2.82 5.97
C ARG A 24 -40.91 3.20 4.53
N PRO A 25 -39.91 4.06 4.31
CA PRO A 25 -39.41 4.32 2.96
C PRO A 25 -38.91 3.00 2.36
N GLN A 26 -39.29 2.72 1.12
CA GLN A 26 -38.77 1.57 0.40
C GLN A 26 -37.25 1.68 0.27
N ALA A 27 -36.56 0.54 0.41
CA ALA A 27 -35.12 0.49 0.23
C ALA A 27 -34.79 0.98 -1.19
N ALA A 28 -33.85 1.92 -1.30
CA ALA A 28 -33.29 2.28 -2.58
C ALA A 28 -32.68 1.02 -3.23
N PRO A 29 -32.73 0.91 -4.57
CA PRO A 29 -32.05 -0.17 -5.26
C PRO A 29 -30.57 -0.21 -4.87
N ALA A 30 -30.02 -1.43 -4.76
CA ALA A 30 -28.60 -1.60 -4.47
C ALA A 30 -27.77 -0.83 -5.50
N PRO A 31 -26.76 -0.06 -5.08
CA PRO A 31 -25.86 0.60 -6.02
C PRO A 31 -25.25 -0.44 -6.96
N GLU A 32 -25.36 -0.25 -8.27
CA GLU A 32 -24.67 -1.10 -9.23
C GLU A 32 -23.16 -0.83 -9.15
N ILE A 33 -22.39 -1.91 -8.94
CA ILE A 33 -20.93 -1.84 -8.91
C ILE A 33 -20.43 -1.68 -10.33
N GLN A 34 -20.19 -0.44 -10.75
CA GLN A 34 -19.50 -0.15 -12.00
C GLN A 34 -18.00 -0.28 -11.78
N LEU A 35 -17.45 -1.45 -12.10
CA LEU A 35 -16.00 -1.65 -12.20
C LEU A 35 -15.49 -0.82 -13.39
N GLY A 36 -14.48 0.02 -13.14
CA GLY A 36 -13.88 0.83 -14.20
C GLY A 36 -13.23 -0.02 -15.29
N SER A 37 -12.94 0.59 -16.45
CA SER A 37 -12.20 -0.07 -17.53
C SER A 37 -10.80 -0.44 -17.05
N THR A 38 -10.41 -1.70 -17.24
CA THR A 38 -9.06 -2.19 -16.99
C THR A 38 -8.31 -2.26 -18.32
N ALA A 39 -7.11 -1.68 -18.36
CA ALA A 39 -6.18 -1.86 -19.46
C ALA A 39 -5.08 -2.83 -19.03
N SER A 40 -4.66 -3.71 -19.95
CA SER A 40 -3.53 -4.60 -19.70
C SER A 40 -2.69 -4.77 -20.95
N PHE A 41 -1.37 -4.81 -20.77
CA PHE A 41 -0.42 -5.02 -21.86
C PHE A 41 0.85 -5.68 -21.34
N VAL A 42 1.64 -6.22 -22.25
CA VAL A 42 2.95 -6.84 -21.95
C VAL A 42 4.03 -5.97 -22.58
N MET A 43 5.00 -5.55 -21.78
CA MET A 43 6.16 -4.81 -22.24
C MET A 43 7.14 -5.71 -23.00
N GLU A 44 8.06 -5.12 -23.77
CA GLU A 44 9.08 -5.87 -24.53
C GLU A 44 9.97 -6.76 -23.65
N ASN A 45 10.21 -6.35 -22.40
CA ASN A 45 10.95 -7.12 -21.40
C ASN A 45 10.11 -8.23 -20.71
N GLY A 46 8.86 -8.44 -21.15
CA GLY A 46 7.96 -9.45 -20.60
C GLY A 46 7.18 -9.02 -19.35
N LEU A 47 7.38 -7.79 -18.84
CA LEU A 47 6.61 -7.28 -17.70
C LEU A 47 5.14 -7.12 -18.07
N LYS A 48 4.25 -7.75 -17.30
CA LYS A 48 2.80 -7.59 -17.45
C LYS A 48 2.34 -6.39 -16.65
N VAL A 49 1.71 -5.44 -17.32
CA VAL A 49 1.22 -4.21 -16.71
C VAL A 49 -0.29 -4.21 -16.72
N PHE A 50 -0.89 -3.90 -15.57
CA PHE A 50 -2.32 -3.70 -15.40
C PHE A 50 -2.56 -2.26 -14.94
N VAL A 51 -3.47 -1.57 -15.63
CA VAL A 51 -3.86 -0.20 -15.30
C VAL A 51 -5.35 -0.19 -15.01
N VAL A 52 -5.69 0.26 -13.81
CA VAL A 52 -7.08 0.45 -13.38
C VAL A 52 -7.27 1.91 -13.05
N GLU A 53 -8.07 2.60 -13.85
CA GLU A 53 -8.30 4.03 -13.66
C GLU A 53 -9.45 4.29 -12.69
N ASN A 54 -9.21 5.17 -11.72
CA ASN A 54 -10.23 5.68 -10.81
C ASN A 54 -9.98 7.16 -10.53
N HIS A 55 -10.77 8.03 -11.15
CA HIS A 55 -10.59 9.49 -11.09
C HIS A 55 -11.34 10.15 -9.91
N LYS A 56 -11.87 9.37 -8.95
CA LYS A 56 -12.58 9.91 -7.77
C LYS A 56 -11.64 10.66 -6.81
N LEU A 57 -10.39 10.22 -6.71
CA LEU A 57 -9.37 10.81 -5.85
C LEU A 57 -8.10 11.08 -6.66
N PRO A 58 -7.39 12.20 -6.42
CA PRO A 58 -6.14 12.52 -7.11
C PRO A 58 -4.97 11.72 -6.50
N LYS A 59 -5.09 10.39 -6.41
CA LYS A 59 -4.09 9.48 -5.86
C LYS A 59 -3.67 8.47 -6.93
N VAL A 60 -2.39 8.10 -6.93
CA VAL A 60 -1.85 7.00 -7.73
C VAL A 60 -1.15 6.02 -6.81
N SER A 61 -1.31 4.73 -7.12
CA SER A 61 -0.59 3.63 -6.47
C SER A 61 0.11 2.81 -7.53
N LEU A 62 1.35 2.42 -7.24
CA LEU A 62 2.18 1.52 -8.03
C LEU A 62 2.43 0.28 -7.20
N ALA A 63 2.29 -0.90 -7.81
CA ALA A 63 2.59 -2.16 -7.16
C ALA A 63 3.32 -3.05 -8.17
N LEU A 64 4.55 -3.43 -7.83
CA LEU A 64 5.28 -4.49 -8.51
C LEU A 64 5.25 -5.72 -7.63
N GLN A 65 4.89 -6.86 -8.22
CA GLN A 65 4.93 -8.15 -7.54
C GLN A 65 5.98 -9.02 -8.21
N PHE A 66 6.88 -9.58 -7.41
CA PHE A 66 7.82 -10.58 -7.89
C PHE A 66 7.12 -11.91 -8.04
N LYS A 67 7.26 -12.53 -9.22
CA LYS A 67 6.78 -13.88 -9.43
C LYS A 67 7.84 -14.85 -8.90
N TYR A 68 7.69 -15.27 -7.65
CA TYR A 68 8.54 -16.28 -7.04
C TYR A 68 7.68 -17.34 -6.34
N HIS A 69 8.28 -18.50 -6.09
CA HIS A 69 7.68 -19.54 -5.26
C HIS A 69 8.33 -19.46 -3.88
N PRO A 70 7.57 -19.35 -2.79
CA PRO A 70 8.14 -19.43 -1.45
C PRO A 70 8.80 -20.79 -1.26
N GLU A 71 10.05 -20.78 -0.81
CA GLU A 71 10.82 -21.98 -0.47
C GLU A 71 11.27 -21.90 0.98
N LEU A 72 11.56 -23.05 1.59
CA LEU A 72 12.16 -23.08 2.91
C LEU A 72 13.60 -22.55 2.85
N GLU A 73 13.89 -21.55 3.67
CA GLU A 73 15.18 -20.87 3.67
C GLU A 73 16.28 -21.62 4.46
N GLY A 74 15.96 -22.79 5.04
CA GLY A 74 16.90 -23.67 5.71
C GLY A 74 17.58 -23.00 6.91
N GLU A 75 18.91 -22.94 6.91
CA GLU A 75 19.69 -22.27 7.97
C GLU A 75 19.63 -20.74 7.89
N SER A 76 19.14 -20.18 6.78
CA SER A 76 19.09 -18.73 6.51
C SER A 76 17.67 -18.17 6.62
N VAL A 77 16.90 -18.62 7.62
CA VAL A 77 15.53 -18.12 7.86
C VAL A 77 15.53 -16.60 8.05
N GLY A 78 14.67 -15.91 7.32
CA GLY A 78 14.54 -14.47 7.27
C GLY A 78 15.31 -13.80 6.12
N VAL A 79 16.10 -14.54 5.32
CA VAL A 79 16.95 -13.94 4.28
C VAL A 79 16.15 -13.17 3.23
N SER A 80 15.03 -13.71 2.77
CA SER A 80 14.21 -13.02 1.77
C SER A 80 13.56 -11.76 2.36
N SER A 81 13.11 -11.82 3.62
CA SER A 81 12.53 -10.67 4.31
C SER A 81 13.55 -9.54 4.44
N ILE A 82 14.75 -9.86 4.93
CA ILE A 82 15.82 -8.87 5.10
C ILE A 82 16.26 -8.31 3.75
N ALA A 83 16.38 -9.15 2.71
CA ALA A 83 16.68 -8.68 1.36
C ALA A 83 15.60 -7.73 0.82
N GLY A 84 14.32 -8.04 1.10
CA GLY A 84 13.19 -7.18 0.76
C GLY A 84 13.21 -5.82 1.47
N ASP A 85 13.57 -5.82 2.76
CA ASP A 85 13.71 -4.59 3.54
C ASP A 85 14.89 -3.74 3.05
N LEU A 86 16.02 -4.40 2.71
CA LEU A 86 17.21 -3.76 2.16
C LEU A 86 16.98 -3.06 0.81
N LEU A 87 16.01 -3.49 0.01
CA LEU A 87 15.70 -2.82 -1.26
C LEU A 87 15.49 -1.32 -1.08
N GLY A 88 14.76 -0.94 -0.03
CA GLY A 88 14.41 0.45 0.28
C GLY A 88 15.46 1.21 1.07
N THR A 89 16.65 0.65 1.33
CA THR A 89 17.62 1.30 2.23
C THR A 89 18.62 2.19 1.52
N LYS A 90 19.16 1.76 0.38
CA LYS A 90 20.15 2.53 -0.37
C LYS A 90 20.07 2.17 -1.85
N THR A 91 20.33 3.16 -2.70
CA THR A 91 20.56 2.95 -4.12
C THR A 91 21.93 3.49 -4.51
N SER A 92 22.41 3.15 -5.71
CA SER A 92 23.64 3.74 -6.26
C SER A 92 23.55 5.26 -6.45
N THR A 93 22.34 5.83 -6.46
CA THR A 93 22.11 7.26 -6.67
C THR A 93 21.66 8.00 -5.40
N ARG A 94 21.14 7.30 -4.39
CA ARG A 94 20.54 7.88 -3.18
C ARG A 94 20.90 7.12 -1.90
N SER A 95 21.20 7.87 -0.83
CA SER A 95 21.27 7.32 0.52
C SER A 95 19.88 7.07 1.12
N LYS A 96 19.80 6.32 2.23
CA LYS A 96 18.57 6.11 3.01
C LYS A 96 17.84 7.42 3.31
N ASP A 97 18.57 8.37 3.87
CA ASP A 97 18.02 9.66 4.27
C ASP A 97 17.47 10.45 3.07
N GLN A 98 18.09 10.30 1.89
CA GLN A 98 17.60 10.93 0.66
C GLN A 98 16.34 10.26 0.13
N ILE A 99 16.25 8.93 0.23
CA ILE A 99 15.03 8.16 -0.10
C ILE A 99 13.90 8.62 0.80
N ASP A 100 14.11 8.63 2.12
CA ASP A 100 13.10 9.02 3.10
C ASP A 100 12.65 10.48 2.94
N ALA A 101 13.61 11.40 2.77
CA ALA A 101 13.30 12.79 2.52
C ALA A 101 12.52 12.98 1.21
N SER A 102 12.79 12.18 0.18
CA SER A 102 12.05 12.23 -1.09
C SER A 102 10.61 11.74 -0.91
N ILE A 103 10.40 10.67 -0.14
CA ILE A 103 9.08 10.12 0.21
C ILE A 103 8.27 11.18 0.96
N ASP A 104 8.85 11.75 2.01
CA ASP A 104 8.20 12.76 2.86
C ASP A 104 7.86 14.02 2.07
N TYR A 105 8.77 14.49 1.23
CA TYR A 105 8.58 15.71 0.43
C TYR A 105 7.35 15.63 -0.48
N ILE A 106 7.08 14.47 -1.05
CA ILE A 106 5.91 14.24 -1.92
C ILE A 106 4.70 13.64 -1.19
N GLY A 107 4.79 13.47 0.13
CA GLY A 107 3.78 12.79 0.94
C GLY A 107 3.45 11.39 0.41
N ALA A 108 4.47 10.66 -0.05
CA ALA A 108 4.33 9.31 -0.54
C ALA A 108 4.34 8.29 0.59
N ASN A 109 3.97 7.06 0.23
CA ASN A 109 4.34 5.86 0.96
C ASN A 109 5.13 4.97 0.00
N LEU A 110 6.20 4.32 0.49
CA LEU A 110 6.99 3.32 -0.23
C LEU A 110 7.24 2.16 0.73
N ILE A 111 6.90 0.96 0.29
CA ILE A 111 7.08 -0.28 1.05
C ILE A 111 7.80 -1.25 0.12
N THR A 112 8.93 -1.78 0.57
CA THR A 112 9.63 -2.88 -0.08
C THR A 112 9.46 -4.15 0.74
N SER A 113 9.42 -5.30 0.09
CA SER A 113 9.36 -6.60 0.74
C SER A 113 9.97 -7.67 -0.18
N SER A 114 10.11 -8.89 0.34
CA SER A 114 10.53 -10.05 -0.44
C SER A 114 9.63 -10.33 -1.64
N SER A 115 8.37 -9.90 -1.57
CA SER A 115 7.35 -10.16 -2.59
C SER A 115 7.19 -9.05 -3.63
N GLY A 116 7.82 -7.90 -3.44
CA GLY A 116 7.66 -6.78 -4.35
C GLY A 116 7.79 -5.42 -3.69
N ILE A 117 7.39 -4.40 -4.45
CA ILE A 117 7.47 -2.99 -4.06
C ILE A 117 6.11 -2.34 -4.27
N TYR A 118 5.64 -1.63 -3.25
CA TYR A 118 4.44 -0.82 -3.31
C TYR A 118 4.78 0.64 -3.08
N ALA A 119 4.21 1.54 -3.87
CA ALA A 119 4.31 2.97 -3.63
C ALA A 119 3.00 3.69 -3.91
N SER A 120 2.74 4.79 -3.22
CA SER A 120 1.58 5.64 -3.54
C SER A 120 1.81 7.10 -3.18
N SER A 121 1.22 8.02 -3.94
CA SER A 121 1.27 9.46 -3.68
C SER A 121 0.11 10.18 -4.38
N LEU A 122 0.02 11.49 -4.21
CA LEU A 122 -0.88 12.34 -4.99
C LEU A 122 -0.48 12.34 -6.47
N LYS A 123 -1.48 12.35 -7.37
CA LYS A 123 -1.31 12.32 -8.83
C LYS A 123 -0.31 13.35 -9.36
N LYS A 124 -0.24 14.54 -8.74
CA LYS A 124 0.70 15.62 -9.12
C LYS A 124 2.17 15.24 -8.96
N HIS A 125 2.49 14.25 -8.13
CA HIS A 125 3.85 13.77 -7.86
C HIS A 125 4.18 12.45 -8.56
N LEU A 126 3.32 11.97 -9.46
CA LEU A 126 3.54 10.71 -10.17
C LEU A 126 4.93 10.63 -10.85
N PRO A 127 5.45 11.67 -11.52
CA PRO A 127 6.80 11.61 -12.10
C PRO A 127 7.89 11.35 -11.05
N SER A 128 7.86 12.05 -9.92
CA SER A 128 8.80 11.88 -8.81
C SER A 128 8.64 10.52 -8.13
N LEU A 129 7.41 10.05 -7.96
CA LEU A 129 7.12 8.74 -7.41
C LEU A 129 7.67 7.62 -8.31
N MET A 130 7.50 7.74 -9.62
CA MET A 130 7.98 6.76 -10.59
C MET A 130 9.51 6.73 -10.65
N ASP A 131 10.15 7.89 -10.62
CA ASP A 131 11.61 8.00 -10.56
C ASP A 131 12.16 7.28 -9.33
N LEU A 132 11.66 7.60 -8.13
CA LEU A 132 12.05 6.94 -6.89
C LEU A 132 11.77 5.43 -6.92
N PHE A 133 10.58 5.03 -7.38
CA PHE A 133 10.18 3.63 -7.47
C PHE A 133 11.12 2.83 -8.37
N SER A 134 11.48 3.39 -9.54
CA SER A 134 12.37 2.73 -10.49
C SER A 134 13.81 2.65 -9.99
N ASP A 135 14.30 3.68 -9.29
CA ASP A 135 15.64 3.70 -8.73
C ASP A 135 15.79 2.66 -7.61
N VAL A 136 14.82 2.61 -6.69
CA VAL A 136 14.79 1.59 -5.63
C VAL A 136 14.69 0.18 -6.20
N LEU A 137 13.95 -0.01 -7.30
CA LEU A 137 13.81 -1.32 -7.92
C LEU A 137 15.08 -1.80 -8.64
N ILE A 138 15.73 -0.91 -9.39
CA ILE A 138 16.76 -1.30 -10.37
C ILE A 138 18.17 -1.06 -9.82
N ASN A 139 18.35 -0.04 -8.98
CA ASN A 139 19.66 0.45 -8.55
C ASN A 139 19.92 0.24 -7.06
N SER A 140 19.15 -0.62 -6.39
CA SER A 140 19.35 -0.91 -4.97
C SER A 140 20.74 -1.49 -4.68
N GLU A 141 21.35 -1.03 -3.59
CA GLU A 141 22.67 -1.47 -3.14
C GLU A 141 22.62 -1.90 -1.67
N PHE A 142 23.02 -3.14 -1.41
CA PHE A 142 23.02 -3.68 -0.05
C PHE A 142 24.36 -3.38 0.61
N THR A 143 24.34 -2.60 1.69
CA THR A 143 25.52 -2.27 2.48
C THR A 143 25.52 -3.00 3.81
N GLU A 144 26.71 -3.32 4.30
CA GLU A 144 26.89 -3.95 5.61
C GLU A 144 26.31 -3.09 6.74
N GLU A 145 26.41 -1.76 6.63
CA GLU A 145 25.87 -0.82 7.62
C GLU A 145 24.35 -0.92 7.73
N GLU A 146 23.63 -0.86 6.61
CA GLU A 146 22.17 -0.95 6.61
C GLU A 146 21.68 -2.34 6.97
N PHE A 147 22.42 -3.39 6.56
CA PHE A 147 22.16 -4.75 6.98
C PHE A 147 22.26 -4.90 8.50
N ALA A 148 23.34 -4.45 9.13
CA ALA A 148 23.52 -4.54 10.58
C ALA A 148 22.44 -3.78 11.36
N LYS A 149 22.00 -2.61 10.85
CA LYS A 149 20.87 -1.87 11.43
C LYS A 149 19.57 -2.68 11.35
N LEU A 150 19.26 -3.26 10.19
CA LEU A 150 18.06 -4.10 10.01
C LEU A 150 18.09 -5.35 10.88
N ILE A 151 19.25 -6.01 11.04
CA ILE A 151 19.39 -7.14 11.96
C ILE A 151 19.06 -6.73 13.39
N THR A 152 19.61 -5.60 13.84
CA THR A 152 19.35 -5.08 15.20
C THR A 152 17.87 -4.76 15.42
N GLN A 153 17.22 -4.15 14.43
CA GLN A 153 15.79 -3.85 14.45
C GLN A 153 14.94 -5.13 14.46
N ASN A 154 15.29 -6.13 13.64
CA ASN A 154 14.60 -7.41 13.58
C ASN A 154 14.72 -8.20 14.90
N ILE A 155 15.92 -8.26 15.50
CA ILE A 155 16.11 -8.90 16.81
C ILE A 155 15.24 -8.23 17.88
N SER A 156 15.18 -6.90 17.87
CA SER A 156 14.31 -6.14 18.77
C SER A 156 12.83 -6.43 18.50
N GLY A 157 12.44 -6.55 17.23
CA GLY A 157 11.09 -6.95 16.81
C GLY A 157 10.71 -8.34 17.30
N LEU A 158 11.61 -9.32 17.21
CA LEU A 158 11.41 -10.68 17.69
C LEU A 158 11.27 -10.74 19.22
N ALA A 159 12.07 -9.96 19.95
CA ALA A 159 11.94 -9.84 21.40
C ALA A 159 10.54 -9.30 21.77
N ASN A 160 10.10 -8.21 21.14
CA ASN A 160 8.76 -7.66 21.35
C ASN A 160 7.64 -8.63 20.94
N ALA A 161 7.81 -9.39 19.86
CA ALA A 161 6.85 -10.39 19.43
C ALA A 161 6.71 -11.54 20.44
N SER A 162 7.77 -11.87 21.17
CA SER A 162 7.76 -12.90 22.21
C SER A 162 6.94 -12.50 23.44
N ASP A 163 6.69 -11.21 23.64
CA ASP A 163 5.83 -10.68 24.72
C ASP A 163 4.37 -10.47 24.25
N SER A 164 4.08 -10.64 22.96
CA SER A 164 2.75 -10.42 22.38
C SER A 164 1.95 -11.73 22.28
N PRO A 165 0.84 -11.88 23.02
CA PRO A 165 -0.01 -13.07 22.94
C PRO A 165 -0.53 -13.35 21.53
N ASP A 166 -0.86 -12.30 20.77
CA ASP A 166 -1.35 -12.43 19.40
C ASP A 166 -0.27 -12.96 18.45
N ALA A 167 0.98 -12.51 18.61
CA ALA A 167 2.10 -13.01 17.81
C ALA A 167 2.42 -14.47 18.15
N ILE A 168 2.41 -14.83 19.43
CA ILE A 168 2.56 -16.22 19.87
C ILE A 168 1.46 -17.09 19.27
N ALA A 169 0.20 -16.67 19.36
CA ALA A 169 -0.93 -17.40 18.82
C ALA A 169 -0.83 -17.57 17.29
N ALA A 170 -0.42 -16.53 16.57
CA ALA A 170 -0.21 -16.60 15.12
C ALA A 170 0.88 -17.62 14.76
N ASN A 171 2.03 -17.60 15.45
CA ASN A 171 3.11 -18.55 15.22
C ASN A 171 2.68 -20.00 15.48
N VAL A 172 2.02 -20.25 16.62
CA VAL A 172 1.51 -21.59 16.96
C VAL A 172 0.47 -22.06 15.94
N ASN A 173 -0.45 -21.19 15.53
CA ASN A 173 -1.44 -21.52 14.50
C ASN A 173 -0.77 -21.85 13.15
N SER A 174 0.29 -21.16 12.77
CA SER A 174 1.06 -21.48 11.56
C SER A 174 1.62 -22.91 11.62
N VAL A 175 2.31 -23.23 12.71
CA VAL A 175 2.90 -24.56 12.92
C VAL A 175 1.83 -25.66 12.95
N LEU A 176 0.68 -25.41 13.60
CA LEU A 176 -0.40 -26.39 13.70
C LEU A 176 -1.08 -26.67 12.35
N ASN A 177 -1.24 -25.64 11.51
CA ASN A 177 -1.93 -25.78 10.24
C ASN A 177 -1.03 -26.34 9.14
N TYR A 178 0.25 -25.96 9.11
CA TYR A 178 1.16 -26.28 8.00
C TYR A 178 2.31 -27.23 8.38
N GLY A 179 2.65 -27.31 9.67
CA GLY A 179 3.79 -28.07 10.17
C GLY A 179 5.14 -27.38 9.94
N THR A 180 6.15 -27.77 10.72
CA THR A 180 7.49 -27.14 10.72
C THR A 180 8.33 -27.39 9.45
N SER A 181 7.82 -28.20 8.52
CA SER A 181 8.48 -28.55 7.25
C SER A 181 7.83 -27.88 6.04
N HIS A 182 6.93 -26.92 6.29
CA HIS A 182 6.27 -26.14 5.26
C HIS A 182 6.67 -24.67 5.36
N THR A 183 6.82 -23.96 4.24
CA THR A 183 7.22 -22.54 4.20
C THR A 183 6.28 -21.57 4.93
N PHE A 184 5.11 -22.03 5.35
CA PHE A 184 4.11 -21.22 6.07
C PHE A 184 3.91 -21.70 7.52
N GLY A 185 4.64 -22.72 7.97
CA GLY A 185 4.52 -23.30 9.30
C GLY A 185 5.75 -23.13 10.15
#